data_AF-A0A2M8TYL9-F1
#
_entry.id   AF-A0A2M8TYL9-F1
#
_cell.length_a   1.000
_cell.length_b   1.000
_cell.length_c   1.000
_cell.angle_alpha   90.00
_cell.angle_beta   90.00
_cell.angle_gamma   90.00
#
_symmetry.space_group_name_H-M   'P 1'
#
loop_
_entity.id
_entity.type
_entity.pdbx_description
1 polymer ?
#
loop_
_entity_poly.entity_id
_entity_poly.type
_entity_poly.pdbx_seq_one_letter_code
_entity_poly.pdbx_strand_id
1 'polypeptide(L)' 'MPFIIYAKDKPNSSLRSQHRAAHLAVVATCREVFLYGGPMLDEAGRVAGSLMVLDLADRAGSHARQPGG' A
#
# COMPACT_ATOMS: atom_id res chain seq x y z
N MET A 1 -11.31 5.89 12.57
CA MET A 1 -10.67 4.73 13.25
C MET A 1 -9.44 4.32 12.44
N PRO A 2 -8.27 4.13 13.07
CA PRO A 2 -7.05 3.78 12.34
C PRO A 2 -7.07 2.32 11.88
N PHE A 3 -6.73 2.10 10.61
CA PHE A 3 -6.54 0.80 10.00
C PHE A 3 -5.14 0.67 9.44
N ILE A 4 -4.56 -0.52 9.58
CA ILE A 4 -3.26 -0.84 9.01
C ILE A 4 -3.48 -1.69 7.76
N ILE A 5 -2.94 -1.24 6.64
CA ILE A 5 -2.83 -2.01 5.41
C ILE A 5 -1.38 -2.48 5.30
N TYR A 6 -1.21 -3.80 5.32
CA TYR A 6 0.06 -4.49 5.11
C TYR A 6 0.00 -5.21 3.76
N ALA A 7 0.79 -4.75 2.79
CA ALA A 7 0.87 -5.34 1.47
C ALA A 7 2.31 -5.82 1.20
N LYS A 8 2.49 -7.13 1.08
CA LYS A 8 3.78 -7.76 0.79
C LYS A 8 3.88 -8.07 -0.70
N ASP A 9 5.00 -7.70 -1.31
CA ASP A 9 5.22 -8.00 -2.72
C ASP A 9 5.46 -9.50 -2.92
N LYS A 10 4.98 -10.02 -4.06
CA LYS A 10 5.34 -11.38 -4.50
C LYS A 10 6.83 -11.41 -4.87
N PRO A 11 7.58 -12.46 -4.47
CA PRO A 11 9.00 -12.57 -4.80
C PRO A 11 9.22 -12.60 -6.32
N ASN A 12 10.34 -12.06 -6.78
CA ASN A 12 10.75 -12.01 -8.19
C ASN A 12 9.70 -11.39 -9.15
N SER A 13 8.86 -10.47 -8.66
CA SER A 13 7.85 -9.81 -9.46
C SER A 13 8.29 -8.41 -9.88
N SER A 14 8.16 -8.10 -11.18
CA SER A 14 8.34 -6.74 -11.71
C SER A 14 7.07 -5.88 -11.57
N LEU A 15 5.98 -6.43 -11.04
CA LEU A 15 4.68 -5.75 -10.93
C LEU A 15 4.76 -4.46 -10.11
N ARG A 16 5.58 -4.43 -9.06
CA ARG A 16 5.75 -3.23 -8.24
C ARG A 16 6.18 -2.03 -9.08
N SER A 17 7.22 -2.21 -9.90
CA SER A 17 7.76 -1.15 -10.76
C SER A 17 6.74 -0.75 -11.83
N GLN A 18 6.07 -1.73 -12.43
CA GLN A 18 5.05 -1.48 -13.48
C GLN A 18 3.87 -0.67 -12.94
N HIS A 19 3.39 -0.98 -11.72
CA HIS A 19 2.21 -0.34 -11.14
C HIS A 19 2.54 0.85 -10.22
N ARG A 20 3.83 1.19 -10.03
CA ARG A 20 4.24 2.22 -9.06
C ARG A 20 3.57 3.57 -9.30
N ALA A 21 3.56 4.02 -10.56
CA ALA A 21 2.96 5.31 -10.91
C ALA A 21 1.45 5.33 -10.66
N ALA A 22 0.73 4.28 -11.11
CA ALA A 22 -0.71 4.15 -10.89
C ALA A 22 -1.05 4.07 -9.39
N HIS A 23 -0.26 3.32 -8.62
CA HIS A 23 -0.41 3.22 -7.18
C HIS A 23 -0.27 4.58 -6.48
N LEU A 24 0.77 5.35 -6.82
CA LEU A 24 0.99 6.69 -6.25
C LEU A 24 -0.13 7.68 -6.64
N ALA A 25 -0.70 7.55 -7.84
CA ALA A 25 -1.86 8.35 -8.24
C ALA A 25 -3.08 8.08 -7.34
N VAL A 26 -3.36 6.81 -7.02
CA VAL A 26 -4.43 6.45 -6.08
C VAL A 26 -4.16 6.98 -4.67
N VAL A 27 -2.92 6.86 -4.18
CA VAL A 27 -2.54 7.41 -2.87
C VAL A 27 -2.76 8.92 -2.83
N ALA A 28 -2.43 9.64 -3.91
CA ALA A 28 -2.64 11.08 -4.00
C ALA A 28 -4.14 11.45 -3.90
N THR A 29 -5.04 10.65 -4.49
CA THR A 29 -6.48 10.89 -4.39
C THR A 29 -7.07 10.63 -3.00
N CYS A 30 -6.39 9.84 -2.17
CA CYS A 30 -6.87 9.46 -0.84
C CYS A 30 -6.03 10.08 0.29
N ARG A 31 -5.24 11.11 0.01
CA ARG A 31 -4.25 11.66 0.96
C ARG A 31 -4.85 12.12 2.29
N GLU A 32 -6.11 12.57 2.28
CA GLU A 32 -6.82 13.07 3.47
C GLU A 32 -7.04 12.00 4.55
N VAL A 33 -7.16 10.73 4.16
CA VAL A 33 -7.32 9.62 5.10
C VAL A 33 -5.99 8.97 5.48
N PHE A 34 -4.86 9.38 4.90
CA PHE A 34 -3.55 8.81 5.23
C PHE A 34 -2.98 9.45 6.50
N LEU A 35 -2.74 8.62 7.52
CA LEU A 35 -1.99 9.02 8.71
C LEU A 35 -0.49 8.79 8.50
N TYR A 36 -0.13 7.61 8.00
CA TYR A 36 1.27 7.23 7.71
C TYR A 36 1.31 6.28 6.51
N GLY A 37 2.41 6.28 5.76
CA GLY A 37 2.58 5.35 4.65
C GLY A 37 3.99 5.30 4.13
N GLY A 38 4.49 4.11 3.83
CA GLY A 38 5.86 3.95 3.36
C GLY A 38 6.17 2.59 2.75
N PRO A 39 7.30 2.51 2.01
CA PRO A 39 7.84 1.25 1.55
C PRO A 39 8.30 0.39 2.72
N MET A 40 8.01 -0.90 2.66
CA MET A 40 8.67 -1.88 3.52
C MET A 40 9.97 -2.33 2.85
N LEU A 41 11.04 -2.45 3.63
CA LEU A 41 12.33 -2.91 3.14
C LEU A 41 12.61 -4.35 3.57
N ASP A 42 13.32 -5.10 2.73
CA ASP A 42 13.93 -6.37 3.09
C ASP A 42 15.27 -6.15 3.82
N GLU A 43 15.92 -7.24 4.20
CA GLU A 43 17.23 -7.23 4.89
C GLU A 43 18.35 -6.59 4.05
N ALA A 44 18.19 -6.56 2.72
CA ALA A 44 19.14 -5.92 1.81
C ALA A 44 18.78 -4.44 1.52
N GLY A 45 17.79 -3.88 2.22
CA GLY A 45 17.32 -2.51 2.02
C GLY A 45 16.52 -2.31 0.73
N ARG A 46 16.13 -3.38 0.04
CA ARG A 46 15.30 -3.30 -1.16
C ARG A 46 13.84 -3.28 -0.77
N VAL A 47 13.03 -2.66 -1.62
CA VAL A 47 11.61 -2.52 -1.32
C VAL A 47 10.88 -3.84 -1.56
N ALA A 48 10.18 -4.33 -0.53
CA ALA A 48 9.51 -5.63 -0.50
C ALA A 48 8.01 -5.56 -0.15
N GLY A 49 7.45 -4.34 -0.08
CA GLY A 49 6.03 -4.14 0.19
C GLY A 49 5.68 -2.70 0.50
N SER A 50 4.53 -2.51 1.10
CA SER A 50 4.00 -1.22 1.56
C SER A 50 3.28 -1.41 2.89
N LEU A 51 3.51 -0.49 3.81
CA LEU A 51 2.75 -0.36 5.05
C LEU A 51 2.05 1.00 5.05
N MET A 52 0.76 1.01 5.35
CA MET A 52 -0.05 2.23 5.36
C MET A 52 -0.97 2.23 6.58
N VAL A 53 -1.16 3.40 7.17
CA VAL A 53 -2.10 3.63 8.27
C VAL A 53 -3.11 4.65 7.77
N LEU A 54 -4.37 4.24 7.70
CA LEU A 54 -5.48 5.06 7.21
C LEU A 54 -6.47 5.34 8.34
N ASP A 55 -6.97 6.56 8.43
CA ASP A 55 -8.10 6.90 9.29
C ASP A 55 -9.40 6.76 8.51
N LEU A 56 -10.14 5.67 8.75
CA LEU A 56 -11.38 5.35 8.04
C LEU A 56 -12.56 5.28 9.01
N ALA A 57 -13.75 5.59 8.52
CA ALA A 57 -14.99 5.53 9.31
C ALA A 57 -15.33 4.08 9.71
N ASP A 58 -15.08 3.12 8.82
CA ASP A 58 -15.36 1.71 9.02
C ASP A 58 -14.37 0.80 8.28
N ARG A 59 -14.52 -0.52 8.47
CA ARG A 59 -13.69 -1.54 7.80
C ARG A 59 -14.04 -1.70 6.32
N ALA A 60 -15.25 -1.33 5.87
CA ALA A 60 -15.63 -1.44 4.46
C ALA A 60 -14.79 -0.50 3.59
N GLY A 61 -14.44 0.69 4.09
CA GLY A 61 -13.51 1.61 3.44
C GLY A 61 -12.08 1.07 3.26
N SER A 62 -11.68 0.01 3.99
CA SER A 62 -10.33 -0.55 3.92
C SER A 62 -10.12 -1.52 2.75
N HIS A 63 -11.19 -1.93 2.05
CA HIS A 63 -11.13 -2.88 0.94
C HIS A 63 -10.71 -2.23 -0.38
N ALA A 64 -9.61 -1.46 -0.36
CA ALA A 64 -8.94 -1.05 -1.58
C ALA A 64 -8.51 -2.31 -2.36
N ARG A 65 -9.03 -2.47 -3.57
CA ARG A 65 -8.89 -3.65 -4.43
C ARG A 65 -7.45 -4.21 -4.45
N GLN A 66 -7.26 -5.39 -3.89
CA GLN A 66 -6.03 -6.21 -4.06
C GLN A 66 -6.11 -6.89 -5.44
N PRO A 67 -5.25 -6.57 -6.43
CA PRO A 67 -5.25 -7.31 -7.67
C PRO A 67 -4.51 -8.65 -7.49
N GLY A 68 -5.26 -9.75 -7.54
CA GLY A 68 -4.74 -11.10 -7.82
C GLY A 68 -4.12 -11.85 -6.64
N GLY A 69 -4.91 -12.73 -6.02
CA GLY A 69 -4.41 -13.91 -5.29
C GLY A 69 -3.45 -14.70 -6.15
#